data_AF-A0A7C4J8U1-F1
#
_entry.id   AF-A0A7C4J8U1-F1
#
_cell.length_a   1.000
_cell.length_b   1.000
_cell.length_c   1.000
_cell.angle_alpha   90.00
_cell.angle_beta   90.00
_cell.angle_gamma   90.00
#
_symmetry.space_group_name_H-M   'P 1'
#
loop_
_entity.id
_entity.type
_entity.pdbx_description
1 polymer ?
#
loop_
_entity_poly.entity_id
_entity_poly.type
_entity_poly.pdbx_seq_one_letter_code
_entity_poly.pdbx_strand_id
1 'polypeptide(L)'
;MNVIADTEAPHTTIIAPAVRQRRLGRALLVASLALLFACGLIGMVIAAGLAGAQAGQREASMRATATVAASLLDRLEKANGLMREGKYALAEANYAYILQYQPENYGVRSLVATAIAAQTPTPMPPTPTPTRVVTDKRRLLQMLVSAGDAQDWDAVIRLADQLIALDSAFEAATVSDLRYRALVERGLSRLRSGQIEQGLYDLDRAASIRPLSDRVEGERRLAAAYQST
;
A
#
# COMPACT_ATOMS: atom_id res chain seq x y z
N MET A 1 -51.10 123.42 -38.61
CA MET A 1 -52.19 122.43 -38.56
C MET A 1 -51.95 121.39 -39.64
N ASN A 2 -52.09 120.08 -39.51
CA ASN A 2 -52.37 119.12 -38.43
C ASN A 2 -52.17 117.75 -39.15
N VAL A 3 -51.20 116.90 -38.76
CA VAL A 3 -51.38 115.60 -38.04
C VAL A 3 -52.59 114.80 -38.56
N ILE A 4 -52.43 113.56 -39.04
CA ILE A 4 -52.54 112.25 -38.32
C ILE A 4 -52.14 111.19 -39.39
N ALA A 5 -51.09 110.36 -39.25
CA ALA A 5 -50.83 109.19 -38.39
C ALA A 5 -51.66 107.92 -38.71
N ASP A 6 -50.92 106.79 -38.72
CA ASP A 6 -51.28 105.35 -38.72
C ASP A 6 -50.91 104.57 -39.98
N THR A 7 -50.46 103.30 -39.94
CA THR A 7 -49.81 102.41 -38.95
C THR A 7 -49.62 101.10 -39.75
N GLU A 8 -48.40 100.54 -39.83
CA GLU A 8 -48.24 99.12 -40.18
C GLU A 8 -46.98 98.54 -39.51
N ALA A 9 -47.12 97.32 -39.01
CA ALA A 9 -46.34 96.71 -37.94
C ALA A 9 -45.26 95.71 -38.45
N PRO A 10 -44.79 94.72 -37.66
CA PRO A 10 -43.45 94.69 -37.08
C PRO A 10 -42.51 93.62 -37.71
N HIS A 11 -41.19 93.86 -37.68
CA HIS A 11 -40.20 92.81 -38.00
C HIS A 11 -39.44 92.37 -36.75
N THR A 12 -39.97 91.34 -36.10
CA THR A 12 -39.27 90.53 -35.11
C THR A 12 -38.45 89.47 -35.84
N THR A 13 -37.13 89.62 -35.87
CA THR A 13 -36.23 88.58 -36.37
C THR A 13 -35.91 87.60 -35.24
N ILE A 14 -36.38 86.36 -35.41
CA ILE A 14 -36.14 85.20 -34.53
C ILE A 14 -34.81 84.49 -34.88
N ILE A 15 -34.19 83.94 -33.85
CA ILE A 15 -32.90 83.24 -33.71
C ILE A 15 -32.82 81.93 -34.51
N ALA A 16 -31.64 81.56 -35.05
CA ALA A 16 -31.14 80.17 -35.11
C ALA A 16 -29.64 80.05 -35.45
N PRO A 17 -28.81 79.38 -34.64
CA PRO A 17 -27.61 78.70 -35.13
C PRO A 17 -27.85 77.18 -35.20
N ALA A 18 -27.88 76.65 -36.43
CA ALA A 18 -27.93 75.23 -36.73
C ALA A 18 -26.51 74.66 -36.86
N VAL A 19 -25.85 74.25 -35.77
CA VAL A 19 -24.65 73.38 -35.86
C VAL A 19 -24.54 72.48 -34.61
N ARG A 20 -25.35 71.42 -34.50
CA ARG A 20 -25.14 70.39 -33.45
C ARG A 20 -25.31 68.94 -33.92
N GLN A 21 -25.35 68.65 -35.22
CA GLN A 21 -25.62 67.27 -35.67
C GLN A 21 -24.36 66.40 -35.90
N ARG A 22 -23.20 66.97 -36.27
CA ARG A 22 -21.99 66.17 -36.60
C ARG A 22 -21.23 65.59 -35.38
N ARG A 23 -21.39 66.18 -34.19
CA ARG A 23 -20.69 65.71 -32.97
C ARG A 23 -21.38 64.50 -32.32
N LEU A 24 -22.68 64.33 -32.53
CA LEU A 24 -23.47 63.25 -31.92
C LEU A 24 -23.15 61.87 -32.53
N GLY A 25 -22.99 61.77 -33.86
CA GLY A 25 -22.66 60.49 -34.52
C GLY A 25 -21.27 59.95 -34.17
N ARG A 26 -20.26 60.83 -34.07
CA ARG A 26 -18.91 60.45 -33.60
C ARG A 26 -18.90 60.07 -32.11
N ALA A 27 -19.67 60.77 -31.28
CA ALA A 27 -19.80 60.42 -29.86
C ALA A 27 -20.49 59.06 -29.66
N LEU A 28 -21.51 58.74 -30.46
CA LEU A 28 -22.19 57.44 -30.44
C LEU A 28 -21.28 56.30 -30.91
N LEU A 29 -20.48 56.50 -31.96
CA LEU A 29 -19.49 55.52 -32.41
C LEU A 29 -18.41 55.25 -31.34
N VAL A 30 -17.86 56.31 -30.74
CA VAL A 30 -16.87 56.18 -29.66
C VAL A 30 -17.47 55.50 -28.43
N ALA A 31 -18.73 55.80 -28.08
CA ALA A 31 -19.45 55.14 -26.99
C ALA A 31 -19.68 53.64 -27.28
N SER A 32 -20.02 53.27 -28.51
CA SER A 32 -20.19 51.86 -28.88
C SER A 32 -18.88 51.07 -28.83
N LEU A 33 -17.76 51.69 -29.26
CA LEU A 33 -16.44 51.08 -29.20
C LEU A 33 -15.96 50.94 -27.75
N ALA A 34 -16.22 51.95 -26.91
CA ALA A 34 -15.93 51.91 -25.47
C ALA A 34 -16.76 50.83 -24.76
N LEU A 35 -18.04 50.66 -25.14
CA LEU A 35 -18.91 49.61 -24.60
C LEU A 35 -18.41 48.20 -24.98
N LEU A 36 -18.03 48.00 -26.24
CA LEU A 36 -17.45 46.72 -26.70
C LEU A 36 -16.14 46.40 -25.97
N PHE A 37 -15.28 47.40 -25.79
CA PHE A 37 -14.03 47.24 -25.06
C PHE A 37 -14.27 46.90 -23.58
N ALA A 38 -15.21 47.60 -22.93
CA ALA A 38 -15.62 47.29 -21.56
C ALA A 38 -16.19 45.87 -21.44
N CYS A 39 -17.03 45.44 -22.39
CA CYS A 39 -17.60 44.09 -22.41
C CYS A 39 -16.51 43.01 -22.63
N GLY A 40 -15.51 43.29 -23.46
CA GLY A 40 -14.35 42.40 -23.66
C GLY A 40 -13.52 42.24 -22.39
N LEU A 41 -13.26 43.33 -21.66
CA LEU A 41 -12.55 43.28 -20.38
C LEU A 41 -13.33 42.47 -19.32
N ILE A 42 -14.64 42.67 -19.22
CA ILE A 42 -15.50 41.91 -18.30
C ILE A 42 -15.48 40.42 -18.64
N GLY A 43 -15.57 40.07 -19.93
CA GLY A 43 -15.48 38.68 -20.40
C GLY A 43 -14.15 38.01 -20.03
N MET A 44 -13.03 38.75 -20.13
CA MET A 44 -11.71 38.24 -19.78
C MET A 44 -11.56 37.97 -18.27
N VAL A 45 -12.12 38.84 -17.42
CA VAL A 45 -12.14 38.65 -15.96
C VAL A 45 -12.95 37.40 -15.58
N ILE A 46 -14.11 37.20 -16.21
CA ILE A 46 -14.95 36.01 -15.97
C ILE A 46 -14.24 34.73 -16.42
N ALA A 47 -13.63 34.74 -17.60
CA ALA A 47 -12.87 33.60 -18.11
C ALA A 47 -11.68 33.25 -17.22
N ALA A 48 -10.94 34.25 -16.73
CA ALA A 48 -9.84 34.06 -15.79
C ALA A 48 -10.32 33.48 -14.44
N GLY A 49 -11.47 33.94 -13.92
CA GLY A 49 -12.07 33.43 -12.70
C GLY A 49 -12.45 31.94 -12.80
N LEU A 50 -13.08 31.54 -13.91
CA LEU A 50 -13.47 30.15 -14.16
C LEU A 50 -12.25 29.23 -14.35
N ALA A 51 -11.25 29.67 -15.11
CA ALA A 51 -10.00 28.93 -15.30
C ALA A 51 -9.21 28.78 -13.99
N GLY A 52 -9.15 29.84 -13.18
CA GLY A 52 -8.53 29.82 -11.85
C GLY A 52 -9.22 28.88 -10.87
N ALA A 53 -10.56 28.82 -10.89
CA ALA A 53 -11.32 27.89 -10.05
C ALA A 53 -11.05 26.43 -10.38
N GLN A 54 -10.96 26.08 -11.68
CA GLN A 54 -10.62 24.72 -12.11
C GLN A 54 -9.16 24.35 -11.79
N ALA A 55 -8.22 25.28 -11.98
CA ALA A 55 -6.82 25.08 -11.61
C ALA A 55 -6.66 24.88 -10.10
N GLY A 56 -7.36 25.68 -9.29
CA GLY A 56 -7.38 25.56 -7.82
C GLY A 56 -7.93 24.22 -7.33
N GLN A 57 -8.98 23.69 -7.96
CA GLN A 57 -9.51 22.36 -7.63
C GLN A 57 -8.53 21.22 -7.98
N ARG A 58 -7.83 21.32 -9.11
CA ARG A 58 -6.79 20.34 -9.50
C ARG A 58 -5.62 20.36 -8.52
N GLU A 59 -5.14 21.55 -8.17
CA GLU A 59 -4.09 21.74 -7.18
C GLU A 59 -4.49 21.23 -5.79
N ALA A 60 -5.73 21.51 -5.35
CA ALA A 60 -6.25 21.02 -4.09
C ALA A 60 -6.34 19.48 -4.06
N SER A 61 -6.76 18.85 -5.17
CA SER A 61 -6.79 17.39 -5.28
C SER A 61 -5.40 16.77 -5.22
N MET A 62 -4.41 17.32 -5.94
CA MET A 62 -3.02 16.81 -5.91
C MET A 62 -2.39 16.97 -4.52
N ARG A 63 -2.64 18.11 -3.84
CA ARG A 63 -2.16 18.34 -2.47
C ARG A 63 -2.81 17.38 -1.48
N ALA A 64 -4.12 17.15 -1.58
CA ALA A 64 -4.82 16.21 -0.70
C ALA A 64 -4.24 14.79 -0.81
N THR A 65 -3.99 14.30 -2.03
CA THR A 65 -3.41 12.96 -2.24
C THR A 65 -1.98 12.87 -1.71
N ALA A 66 -1.17 13.91 -1.92
CA ALA A 66 0.20 13.96 -1.42
C ALA A 66 0.26 13.97 0.12
N THR A 67 -0.63 14.71 0.78
CA THR A 67 -0.71 14.74 2.25
C THR A 67 -1.15 13.39 2.81
N VAL A 68 -2.10 12.72 2.17
CA VAL A 68 -2.52 11.37 2.60
C VAL A 68 -1.37 10.37 2.43
N ALA A 69 -0.69 10.36 1.28
CA ALA A 69 0.44 9.47 1.05
C ALA A 69 1.57 9.67 2.08
N ALA A 70 1.92 10.93 2.39
CA ALA A 70 2.90 11.26 3.41
C ALA A 70 2.48 10.76 4.80
N SER A 71 1.19 10.92 5.16
CA SER A 71 0.68 10.44 6.44
C SER A 71 0.71 8.92 6.60
N LEU A 72 0.55 8.18 5.50
CA LEU A 72 0.64 6.72 5.51
C LEU A 72 2.10 6.25 5.65
N LEU A 73 3.04 6.98 5.05
CA LEU A 73 4.47 6.70 5.19
C LEU A 73 4.95 6.92 6.64
N ASP A 74 4.54 8.03 7.28
CA ASP A 74 4.84 8.30 8.70
C ASP A 74 4.32 7.18 9.62
N ARG A 75 3.10 6.71 9.36
CA ARG A 75 2.52 5.57 10.09
C ARG A 75 3.30 4.27 9.89
N LEU A 76 3.79 4.03 8.67
CA LEU A 76 4.58 2.85 8.37
C LEU A 76 5.91 2.88 9.14
N GLU A 77 6.60 4.02 9.11
CA GLU A 77 7.85 4.22 9.83
C GLU A 77 7.66 4.06 11.35
N LYS A 78 6.60 4.67 11.90
CA LYS A 78 6.22 4.50 13.30
C LYS A 78 5.96 3.04 13.66
N ALA A 79 5.21 2.32 12.82
CA ALA A 79 4.94 0.89 13.04
C ALA A 79 6.23 0.07 13.04
N ASN A 80 7.16 0.34 12.12
CA ASN A 80 8.47 -0.30 12.07
C ASN A 80 9.32 0.02 13.32
N GLY A 81 9.22 1.24 13.87
CA GLY A 81 9.80 1.59 15.17
C GLY A 81 9.22 0.75 16.30
N LEU A 82 7.89 0.67 16.39
CA LEU A 82 7.17 -0.11 17.41
C LEU A 82 7.52 -1.61 17.35
N MET A 83 7.71 -2.17 16.15
CA MET A 83 8.19 -3.55 15.97
C MET A 83 9.56 -3.77 16.62
N ARG A 84 10.50 -2.83 16.41
CA ARG A 84 11.85 -2.89 17.02
C ARG A 84 11.82 -2.71 18.53
N GLU A 85 10.85 -1.96 19.04
CA GLU A 85 10.62 -1.76 20.48
C GLU A 85 9.85 -2.91 21.15
N GLY A 86 9.44 -3.93 20.40
CA GLY A 86 8.64 -5.05 20.91
C GLY A 86 7.17 -4.71 21.20
N LYS A 87 6.70 -3.54 20.76
CA LYS A 87 5.32 -3.06 20.95
C LYS A 87 4.41 -3.57 19.82
N TYR A 88 4.33 -4.89 19.67
CA TYR A 88 3.73 -5.54 18.51
C TYR A 88 2.24 -5.22 18.29
N ALA A 89 1.43 -5.14 19.36
CA ALA A 89 0.01 -4.75 19.26
C ALA A 89 -0.17 -3.33 18.69
N LEU A 90 0.69 -2.40 19.10
CA LEU A 90 0.67 -1.03 18.59
C LEU A 90 1.16 -0.97 17.14
N ALA A 91 2.15 -1.79 16.77
CA ALA A 91 2.62 -1.90 15.39
C ALA A 91 1.52 -2.44 14.47
N GLU A 92 0.85 -3.53 14.87
CA GLU A 92 -0.28 -4.13 14.15
C GLU A 92 -1.36 -3.09 13.84
N ALA A 93 -1.79 -2.32 14.84
CA ALA A 93 -2.81 -1.30 14.67
C ALA A 93 -2.42 -0.22 13.65
N ASN A 94 -1.14 0.16 13.60
CA ASN A 94 -0.65 1.14 12.62
C ASN A 94 -0.58 0.56 11.20
N TYR A 95 -0.16 -0.70 11.03
CA TYR A 95 -0.19 -1.38 9.74
C TYR A 95 -1.64 -1.60 9.24
N ALA A 96 -2.54 -2.03 10.13
CA ALA A 96 -3.95 -2.22 9.81
C ALA A 96 -4.63 -0.91 9.37
N TYR A 97 -4.25 0.22 9.97
CA TYR A 97 -4.71 1.54 9.52
C TYR A 97 -4.30 1.82 8.07
N ILE A 98 -3.07 1.49 7.68
CA ILE A 98 -2.61 1.71 6.29
C ILE A 98 -3.43 0.86 5.31
N LEU A 99 -3.78 -0.38 5.68
CA LEU A 99 -4.61 -1.27 4.86
C LEU A 99 -6.05 -0.76 4.66
N GLN A 100 -6.56 0.13 5.52
CA GLN A 100 -7.87 0.78 5.30
C GLN A 100 -7.85 1.68 4.06
N TYR A 101 -6.70 2.27 3.74
CA TYR A 101 -6.51 3.14 2.58
C TYR A 101 -5.89 2.41 1.39
N GLN A 102 -5.10 1.37 1.65
CA GLN A 102 -4.39 0.56 0.65
C GLN A 102 -4.62 -0.94 0.89
N PRO A 103 -5.85 -1.46 0.65
CA PRO A 103 -6.20 -2.85 0.96
C PRO A 103 -5.40 -3.89 0.16
N GLU A 104 -4.92 -3.51 -1.03
CA GLU A 104 -4.10 -4.33 -1.93
C GLU A 104 -2.59 -4.23 -1.61
N ASN A 105 -2.19 -3.55 -0.53
CA ASN A 105 -0.79 -3.48 -0.14
C ASN A 105 -0.36 -4.78 0.56
N TYR A 106 0.05 -5.77 -0.25
CA TYR A 106 0.48 -7.09 0.21
C TYR A 106 1.67 -7.03 1.19
N GLY A 107 2.59 -6.07 1.02
CA GLY A 107 3.72 -5.88 1.93
C GLY A 107 3.26 -5.52 3.35
N VAL A 108 2.37 -4.53 3.47
CA VAL A 108 1.80 -4.14 4.77
C VAL A 108 0.96 -5.26 5.38
N ARG A 109 0.24 -6.04 4.56
CA ARG A 109 -0.51 -7.21 5.03
C ARG A 109 0.39 -8.28 5.66
N SER A 110 1.56 -8.52 5.06
CA SER A 110 2.58 -9.41 5.65
C SER A 110 3.05 -8.88 7.01
N LEU A 111 3.31 -7.57 7.12
CA LEU A 111 3.75 -6.95 8.38
C LEU A 111 2.69 -7.06 9.51
N VAL A 112 1.40 -6.99 9.19
CA VAL A 112 0.31 -7.27 10.15
C VAL A 112 0.42 -8.70 10.67
N ALA A 113 0.59 -9.68 9.80
CA ALA A 113 0.72 -11.09 10.19
C ALA A 113 1.97 -11.30 11.08
N THR A 114 3.08 -10.67 10.74
CA THR A 114 4.31 -10.70 11.56
C THR A 114 4.08 -10.08 12.94
N ALA A 115 3.39 -8.95 13.03
CA ALA A 115 3.07 -8.31 14.31
C ALA A 115 2.14 -9.18 15.17
N ILE A 116 1.15 -9.86 14.57
CA ILE A 116 0.26 -10.81 15.27
C ILE A 116 1.06 -12.02 15.78
N ALA A 117 1.92 -12.60 14.94
CA ALA A 117 2.76 -13.72 15.33
C ALA A 117 3.67 -13.37 16.52
N ALA A 118 4.24 -12.16 16.51
CA ALA A 118 5.11 -11.68 17.59
C ALA A 118 4.38 -11.37 18.91
N GLN A 119 3.06 -11.13 18.88
CA GLN A 119 2.23 -10.98 20.09
C GLN A 119 1.90 -12.32 20.74
N THR A 120 1.96 -13.40 19.97
CA THR A 120 1.73 -14.73 20.51
C THR A 120 3.00 -15.11 21.26
N PRO A 121 2.97 -15.30 22.59
CA PRO A 121 4.13 -15.83 23.28
C PRO A 121 4.46 -17.16 22.62
N THR A 122 5.66 -17.26 22.03
CA THR A 122 6.19 -18.54 21.58
C THR A 122 5.99 -19.49 22.75
N PRO A 123 5.21 -20.58 22.62
CA PRO A 123 5.03 -21.50 23.73
C PRO A 123 6.42 -21.88 24.18
N MET A 124 6.73 -21.57 25.44
CA MET A 124 7.98 -21.96 26.05
C MET A 124 8.11 -23.46 25.74
N PRO A 125 9.22 -23.93 25.12
CA PRO A 125 9.37 -25.34 24.85
C PRO A 125 9.05 -26.06 26.15
N PRO A 126 8.16 -27.06 26.15
CA PRO A 126 7.76 -27.72 27.37
C PRO A 126 9.05 -28.04 28.12
N THR A 127 9.14 -27.64 29.40
CA THR A 127 10.22 -28.10 30.28
C THR A 127 10.38 -29.58 29.97
N PRO A 128 11.57 -30.06 29.54
CA PRO A 128 11.71 -31.43 29.13
C PRO A 128 11.32 -32.26 30.34
N THR A 129 10.08 -32.75 30.34
CA THR A 129 9.71 -33.89 31.15
C THR A 129 10.74 -34.91 30.75
N PRO A 130 11.51 -35.50 31.68
CA PRO A 130 12.51 -36.49 31.32
C PRO A 130 11.80 -37.56 30.52
N THR A 131 11.89 -37.42 29.19
CA THR A 131 11.30 -38.35 28.26
C THR A 131 12.15 -39.54 28.50
N ARG A 132 11.57 -40.59 29.10
CA ARG A 132 12.24 -41.86 29.31
C ARG A 132 12.94 -42.18 28.01
N VAL A 133 14.27 -42.00 27.97
CA VAL A 133 15.03 -42.18 26.74
C VAL A 133 14.86 -43.65 26.45
N VAL A 134 14.04 -43.95 25.45
CA VAL A 134 13.95 -45.29 24.91
C VAL A 134 15.31 -45.52 24.26
N THR A 135 16.23 -46.11 25.01
CA THR A 135 17.57 -46.47 24.52
C THR A 135 17.53 -47.71 23.63
N ASP A 136 16.37 -48.35 23.54
CA ASP A 136 16.13 -49.42 22.58
C ASP A 136 15.96 -48.84 21.17
N LYS A 137 17.05 -48.92 20.39
CA LYS A 137 17.13 -48.48 19.00
C LYS A 137 16.06 -49.13 18.11
N ARG A 138 15.72 -50.42 18.33
CA ARG A 138 14.70 -51.11 17.51
C ARG A 138 13.31 -50.56 17.79
N ARG A 139 12.99 -50.33 19.06
CA ARG A 139 11.72 -49.72 19.45
C ARG A 139 11.59 -48.30 18.91
N LEU A 140 12.66 -47.51 18.97
CA LEU A 140 12.68 -46.17 18.37
C LEU A 140 12.46 -46.22 16.85
N LEU A 141 13.09 -47.16 16.15
CA LEU A 141 12.89 -47.32 14.70
C LEU A 141 11.45 -47.73 14.36
N GLN A 142 10.84 -48.63 15.13
CA GLN A 142 9.43 -48.98 14.95
C GLN A 142 8.51 -47.77 15.14
N MET A 143 8.77 -46.94 16.14
CA MET A 143 8.03 -45.69 16.35
C MET A 143 8.26 -44.70 15.20
N LEU A 144 9.49 -44.60 14.69
CA LEU A 144 9.84 -43.74 13.56
C LEU A 144 9.07 -44.15 12.29
N VAL A 145 9.04 -45.44 11.98
CA VAL A 145 8.29 -45.98 10.84
C VAL A 145 6.79 -45.72 11.02
N SER A 146 6.24 -46.04 12.19
CA SER A 146 4.82 -45.81 12.49
C SER A 146 4.42 -44.32 12.40
N ALA A 147 5.31 -43.40 12.80
CA ALA A 147 5.08 -41.97 12.64
C ALA A 147 5.10 -41.56 11.16
N GLY A 148 5.98 -42.16 10.36
CA GLY A 148 6.03 -41.96 8.91
C GLY A 148 4.76 -42.43 8.21
N ASP A 149 4.23 -43.59 8.62
CA ASP A 149 2.96 -44.14 8.12
C ASP A 149 1.77 -43.24 8.50
N ALA A 150 1.79 -42.67 9.71
CA ALA A 150 0.80 -41.71 10.19
C ALA A 150 0.97 -40.30 9.58
N GLN A 151 2.02 -40.07 8.78
CA GLN A 151 2.40 -38.76 8.24
C GLN A 151 2.64 -37.69 9.31
N ASP A 152 3.00 -38.10 10.53
CA ASP A 152 3.39 -37.19 11.61
C ASP A 152 4.86 -36.78 11.41
N TRP A 153 5.07 -35.82 10.51
CA TRP A 153 6.40 -35.38 10.11
C TRP A 153 7.21 -34.79 11.28
N ASP A 154 6.54 -34.17 12.26
CA ASP A 154 7.19 -33.67 13.47
C ASP A 154 7.71 -34.82 14.33
N ALA A 155 6.93 -35.88 14.53
CA ALA A 155 7.39 -37.07 15.24
C ALA A 155 8.51 -37.79 14.49
N VAL A 156 8.43 -37.91 13.16
CA VAL A 156 9.48 -38.53 12.34
C VAL A 156 10.82 -37.81 12.51
N ILE A 157 10.84 -36.48 12.42
CA ILE A 157 12.07 -35.70 12.56
C ILE A 157 12.66 -35.87 13.96
N ARG A 158 11.84 -35.77 15.01
CA ARG A 158 12.30 -35.93 16.40
C ARG A 158 12.88 -37.34 16.65
N LEU A 159 12.18 -38.38 16.22
CA LEU A 159 12.60 -39.78 16.42
C LEU A 159 13.85 -40.12 15.61
N ALA A 160 13.96 -39.61 14.38
CA ALA A 160 15.14 -39.78 13.56
C ALA A 160 16.36 -39.07 14.16
N ASP A 161 16.22 -37.83 14.64
CA ASP A 161 17.29 -37.11 15.33
C ASP A 161 17.75 -37.83 16.60
N GLN A 162 16.80 -38.39 17.36
CA GLN A 162 17.11 -39.17 18.56
C GLN A 162 17.89 -40.45 18.21
N LEU A 163 17.51 -41.15 17.13
CA LEU A 163 18.24 -42.33 16.66
C LEU A 163 19.64 -41.98 16.18
N ILE A 164 19.81 -40.90 15.40
CA ILE A 164 21.12 -40.44 14.91
C ILE A 164 22.02 -40.04 16.07
N ALA A 165 21.47 -39.37 17.10
CA ALA A 165 22.22 -38.97 18.28
C ALA A 165 22.63 -40.19 19.14
N LEU A 166 21.83 -41.25 19.14
CA LEU A 166 22.10 -42.48 19.89
C LEU A 166 23.10 -43.40 19.18
N ASP A 167 22.95 -43.56 17.86
CA ASP A 167 23.84 -44.33 16.98
C ASP A 167 23.59 -43.95 15.52
N SER A 168 24.52 -43.20 14.93
CA SER A 168 24.41 -42.73 13.54
C SER A 168 24.55 -43.84 12.49
N ALA A 169 25.06 -45.03 12.84
CA ALA A 169 25.22 -46.15 11.93
C ALA A 169 24.00 -47.10 11.91
N PHE A 170 23.16 -47.06 12.95
CA PHE A 170 22.02 -47.95 13.08
C PHE A 170 20.94 -47.63 12.04
N GLU A 171 20.73 -48.55 11.09
CA GLU A 171 19.69 -48.44 10.05
C GLU A 171 19.73 -47.09 9.31
N ALA A 172 20.95 -46.56 9.13
CA ALA A 172 21.20 -45.18 8.72
C ALA A 172 20.47 -44.80 7.42
N ALA A 173 20.38 -45.73 6.46
CA ALA A 173 19.65 -45.52 5.21
C ALA A 173 18.15 -45.26 5.47
N THR A 174 17.50 -46.14 6.23
CA THR A 174 16.07 -46.04 6.58
C THR A 174 15.78 -44.77 7.38
N VAL A 175 16.61 -44.48 8.38
CA VAL A 175 16.45 -43.30 9.24
C VAL A 175 16.63 -42.01 8.43
N SER A 176 17.65 -41.97 7.57
CA SER A 176 17.94 -40.83 6.71
C SER A 176 16.83 -40.58 5.69
N ASP A 177 16.29 -41.65 5.09
CA ASP A 177 15.25 -41.53 4.06
C ASP A 177 13.92 -41.01 4.63
N LEU A 178 13.51 -41.54 5.79
CA LEU A 178 12.33 -41.05 6.51
C LEU A 178 12.50 -39.60 6.98
N ARG A 179 13.68 -39.27 7.53
CA ARG A 179 13.99 -37.90 7.96
C ARG A 179 13.98 -36.91 6.81
N TYR A 180 14.57 -37.27 5.67
CA TYR A 180 14.53 -36.44 4.47
C TYR A 180 13.09 -36.21 4.02
N ARG A 181 12.29 -37.28 3.90
CA ARG A 181 10.89 -37.17 3.46
C ARG A 181 10.11 -36.25 4.40
N ALA A 182 10.23 -36.42 5.71
CA ALA A 182 9.53 -35.59 6.67
C ALA A 182 9.96 -34.11 6.61
N LEU A 183 11.25 -33.83 6.42
CA LEU A 183 11.74 -32.46 6.25
C LEU A 183 11.19 -31.81 4.97
N VAL A 184 11.14 -32.54 3.85
CA VAL A 184 10.55 -32.03 2.60
C VAL A 184 9.05 -31.76 2.77
N GLU A 185 8.29 -32.73 3.27
CA GLU A 185 6.84 -32.61 3.41
C GLU A 185 6.44 -31.50 4.40
N ARG A 186 7.11 -31.44 5.56
CA ARG A 186 6.87 -30.40 6.55
C ARG A 186 7.31 -29.03 6.04
N GLY A 187 8.46 -28.96 5.36
CA GLY A 187 8.97 -27.73 4.75
C GLY A 187 7.97 -27.14 3.75
N LEU A 188 7.51 -27.94 2.79
CA LEU A 188 6.50 -27.53 1.81
C LEU A 188 5.17 -27.13 2.47
N SER A 189 4.74 -27.87 3.50
CA SER A 189 3.52 -27.53 4.24
C SER A 189 3.63 -26.17 4.95
N ARG A 190 4.79 -25.88 5.54
CA ARG A 190 5.09 -24.60 6.20
C ARG A 190 5.16 -23.44 5.22
N LEU A 191 5.79 -23.64 4.06
CA LEU A 191 5.78 -22.64 2.98
C LEU A 191 4.35 -22.28 2.56
N ARG A 192 3.49 -23.29 2.32
CA ARG A 192 2.07 -23.08 1.97
C ARG A 192 1.27 -22.38 3.07
N SER A 193 1.66 -22.55 4.33
CA SER A 193 0.99 -21.96 5.49
C SER A 193 1.54 -20.58 5.87
N GLY A 194 2.42 -19.98 5.05
CA GLY A 194 3.03 -18.68 5.31
C GLY A 194 4.17 -18.69 6.35
N GLN A 195 4.56 -19.86 6.86
CA GLN A 195 5.69 -20.02 7.78
C GLN A 195 6.99 -20.15 6.99
N ILE A 196 7.34 -19.09 6.24
CA ILE A 196 8.38 -19.13 5.21
C ILE A 196 9.75 -19.51 5.78
N GLU A 197 10.19 -18.85 6.87
CA GLU A 197 11.50 -19.12 7.48
C GLU A 197 11.63 -20.57 7.96
N GLN A 198 10.59 -21.09 8.62
CA GLN A 198 10.60 -22.46 9.15
C GLN A 198 10.52 -23.50 8.02
N GLY A 199 9.81 -23.18 6.93
CA GLY A 199 9.76 -24.01 5.74
C GLY A 199 11.11 -24.06 5.02
N LEU A 200 11.76 -22.92 4.82
CA LEU A 200 13.10 -22.85 4.24
C LEU A 200 14.13 -23.60 5.09
N TYR A 201 14.10 -23.43 6.42
CA TYR A 201 14.98 -24.15 7.34
C TYR A 201 14.86 -25.67 7.20
N ASP A 202 13.63 -26.19 7.07
CA ASP A 202 13.40 -27.63 6.90
C ASP A 202 13.95 -28.12 5.55
N LEU A 203 13.73 -27.35 4.47
CA LEU A 203 14.22 -27.69 3.13
C LEU A 203 15.74 -27.63 3.03
N ASP A 204 16.39 -26.65 3.68
CA ASP A 204 17.86 -26.57 3.79
C ASP A 204 18.43 -27.81 4.46
N ARG A 205 17.80 -28.22 5.55
CA ARG A 205 18.21 -29.40 6.29
C ARG A 205 17.95 -30.69 5.48
N ALA A 206 16.88 -30.77 4.69
CA ALA A 206 16.69 -31.86 3.74
C ALA A 206 17.79 -31.87 2.66
N ALA A 207 18.14 -30.72 2.10
CA ALA A 207 19.18 -30.57 1.09
C ALA A 207 20.57 -31.03 1.59
N SER A 208 20.85 -30.87 2.88
CA SER A 208 22.08 -31.39 3.52
C SER A 208 22.15 -32.92 3.61
N ILE A 209 21.00 -33.61 3.55
CA ILE A 209 20.94 -35.08 3.55
C ILE A 209 21.17 -35.59 2.13
N ARG A 210 20.44 -35.03 1.16
CA ARG A 210 20.55 -35.32 -0.28
C ARG A 210 19.94 -34.18 -1.10
N PRO A 211 20.27 -34.06 -2.39
CA PRO A 211 19.68 -33.05 -3.26
C PRO A 211 18.15 -33.02 -3.22
N LEU A 212 17.57 -31.82 -3.24
CA LEU A 212 16.14 -31.63 -3.42
C LEU A 212 15.76 -31.90 -4.88
N SER A 213 14.55 -32.40 -5.11
CA SER A 213 14.02 -32.48 -6.47
C SER A 213 13.86 -31.08 -7.07
N ASP A 214 13.98 -30.95 -8.39
CA ASP A 214 13.90 -29.66 -9.10
C ASP A 214 12.64 -28.86 -8.73
N ARG A 215 11.51 -29.54 -8.54
CA ARG A 215 10.26 -28.94 -8.09
C ARG A 215 10.41 -28.29 -6.72
N VAL A 216 10.92 -29.03 -5.75
CA VAL A 216 11.07 -28.56 -4.36
C VAL A 216 12.11 -27.45 -4.28
N GLU A 217 13.19 -27.53 -5.06
CA GLU A 217 14.19 -26.46 -5.15
C GLU A 217 13.63 -25.19 -5.80
N GLY A 218 12.70 -25.33 -6.76
CA GLY A 218 11.93 -24.21 -7.30
C GLY A 218 11.12 -23.49 -6.23
N GLU A 219 10.32 -24.23 -5.46
CA GLU A 219 9.51 -23.70 -4.35
C GLU A 219 10.39 -23.01 -3.29
N ARG A 220 11.51 -23.63 -2.92
CA ARG A 220 12.49 -23.08 -1.97
C ARG A 220 13.06 -21.75 -2.44
N ARG A 221 13.50 -21.65 -3.70
CA ARG A 221 14.08 -20.40 -4.25
C ARG A 221 13.04 -19.28 -4.33
N LEU A 222 11.80 -19.60 -4.70
CA LEU A 222 10.70 -18.63 -4.71
C LEU A 222 10.45 -18.10 -3.29
N ALA A 223 10.30 -19.00 -2.32
CA ALA A 223 10.10 -18.64 -0.92
C ALA A 223 11.23 -17.76 -0.36
N ALA A 224 12.49 -18.04 -0.71
CA ALA A 224 13.63 -17.23 -0.30
C ALA A 224 13.60 -15.81 -0.90
N ALA A 225 13.16 -15.66 -2.16
CA ALA A 225 13.06 -14.35 -2.79
C ALA A 225 12.04 -13.43 -2.09
N TYR A 226 10.92 -14.00 -1.61
CA TYR A 226 9.90 -13.25 -0.87
C TYR A 226 10.38 -12.69 0.48
N GLN A 227 11.46 -13.23 1.06
CA GLN A 227 12.05 -12.67 2.29
C GLN A 227 13.00 -11.48 2.03
N SER A 228 13.46 -11.32 0.78
CA SER A 228 14.43 -10.30 0.40
C SER A 228 13.81 -8.99 -0.10
N THR A 229 12.47 -8.88 -0.09
CA THR A 229 11.70 -7.73 -0.59
C THR A 229 10.97 -7.05 0.55
#